data_AF-A0A662AQE0-F1
#
_entry.id   AF-A0A662AQE0-F1
#
_cell.length_a   1.000
_cell.length_b   1.000
_cell.length_c   1.000
_cell.angle_alpha   90.00
_cell.angle_beta   90.00
_cell.angle_gamma   90.00
#
_symmetry.space_group_name_H-M   'P 1'
#
loop_
_entity.id
_entity.type
_entity.pdbx_description
1 polymer ?
#
loop_
_entity_poly.entity_id
_entity_poly.type
_entity_poly.pdbx_seq_one_letter_code
_entity_poly.pdbx_strand_id
1 'polypeptide(L)' 'MKYDKINIEVPSDGLELYRISKEFIEYYNNERPHESLDYKSPTNYYKNAA' A
#
# COMPACT_ATOMS: atom_id res chain seq x y z
N MET A 1 -2.79 8.57 0.84
CA MET A 1 -1.54 7.93 0.39
C MET A 1 -0.38 8.69 1.02
N LYS A 2 0.48 8.01 1.79
CA LYS A 2 1.69 8.65 2.31
C LYS A 2 2.62 8.85 1.11
N TYR A 3 2.92 10.11 0.79
CA TYR A 3 3.59 10.54 -0.45
C TYR A 3 4.99 9.91 -0.66
N ASP A 4 5.54 9.27 0.36
CA ASP A 4 6.91 8.75 0.38
C ASP A 4 7.20 7.65 -0.67
N LYS A 5 6.17 6.96 -1.22
CA LYS A 5 6.38 5.85 -2.18
C LYS A 5 6.01 6.17 -3.64
N ILE A 6 5.33 7.29 -3.91
CA ILE A 6 4.94 7.70 -5.27
C ILE A 6 6.11 8.38 -6.02
N ASN A 7 7.20 8.72 -5.33
CA ASN A 7 8.39 9.35 -5.92
C ASN A 7 9.53 8.37 -6.28
N ILE A 8 9.31 7.05 -6.23
CA ILE A 8 10.39 6.07 -6.49
C ILE A 8 10.46 5.65 -7.96
N GLU A 9 9.33 5.66 -8.67
CA GLU A 9 9.27 5.34 -10.09
C GLU A 9 8.47 6.43 -10.80
N VAL A 10 9.09 7.11 -11.76
CA VAL A 10 8.38 8.04 -12.65
C VAL A 10 7.71 7.19 -13.73
N PRO A 11 6.39 6.98 -13.69
CA PRO A 11 5.71 6.17 -14.70
C PRO A 11 5.83 6.87 -16.06
N SER A 12 6.06 6.08 -17.10
CA SER A 12 6.17 6.56 -18.48
C SER A 12 4.80 6.92 -19.07
N ASP A 13 3.73 6.26 -18.62
CA ASP A 13 2.35 6.52 -19.04
C ASP A 13 1.31 6.26 -17.92
N GLY A 14 0.03 6.50 -18.24
CA GLY A 14 -1.07 6.32 -17.30
C GLY A 14 -1.39 4.86 -16.94
N LEU A 15 -1.06 3.90 -17.82
CA LEU A 15 -1.26 2.48 -17.55
C LEU A 15 -0.22 1.97 -16.55
N GLU A 16 1.02 2.42 -16.71
CA GLU A 16 2.10 2.13 -15.78
C GLU A 16 1.83 2.75 -14.41
N LEU A 17 1.37 4.01 -14.36
CA LEU A 17 0.95 4.65 -13.10
C LEU A 17 -0.15 3.84 -12.39
N TYR A 18 -1.14 3.37 -13.15
CA TYR A 18 -2.22 2.55 -12.59
C TYR A 18 -1.67 1.24 -12.01
N ARG A 19 -0.79 0.54 -12.73
CA ARG A 19 -0.15 -0.70 -12.27
C ARG A 19 0.61 -0.47 -10.96
N ILE A 20 1.50 0.52 -10.93
CA ILE A 20 2.32 0.86 -9.75
C ILE A 20 1.42 1.22 -8.55
N SER A 21 0.37 2.01 -8.79
CA SER A 21 -0.57 2.40 -7.74
C SER A 21 -1.32 1.19 -7.17
N LYS A 22 -1.76 0.27 -8.04
CA LYS A 22 -2.45 -0.94 -7.63
C LYS A 22 -1.55 -1.84 -6.79
N GLU A 23 -0.33 -2.11 -7.26
CA GLU A 23 0.66 -2.92 -6.54
C GLU A 23 1.01 -2.30 -5.18
N PHE A 24 1.17 -0.98 -5.13
CA PHE A 24 1.42 -0.27 -3.88
C PHE A 24 0.28 -0.43 -2.87
N ILE A 25 -0.96 -0.26 -3.31
CA ILE A 25 -2.14 -0.41 -2.44
C ILE A 25 -2.25 -1.84 -1.91
N GLU A 26 -2.05 -2.84 -2.78
CA GLU A 26 -2.10 -4.25 -2.40
C GLU A 26 -1.04 -4.59 -1.35
N TYR A 27 0.21 -4.15 -1.57
CA TYR A 27 1.30 -4.31 -0.61
C TYR A 27 1.00 -3.58 0.72
N TYR A 28 0.55 -2.32 0.66
CA TYR A 28 0.27 -1.51 1.86
C TYR A 28 -0.79 -2.16 2.75
N ASN A 29 -1.84 -2.71 2.15
CA ASN A 29 -2.99 -3.27 2.86
C ASN A 29 -2.75 -4.69 3.35
N ASN A 30 -2.01 -5.52 2.61
CA ASN A 30 -1.91 -6.95 2.93
C ASN A 30 -0.60 -7.31 3.63
N GLU A 31 0.50 -6.67 3.25
CA GLU A 31 1.84 -7.12 3.63
C GLU A 31 2.56 -6.14 4.56
N ARG A 32 2.43 -4.83 4.32
CA ARG A 32 3.15 -3.82 5.08
C ARG A 32 2.69 -3.81 6.55
N PRO A 33 3.58 -4.02 7.53
CA PRO A 33 3.26 -3.78 8.93
C PRO A 33 3.20 -2.27 9.20
N HIS A 34 2.22 -1.84 10.00
CA HIS A 34 2.08 -0.43 10.41
C HIS A 34 2.23 -0.35 11.92
N GLU A 35 3.13 0.53 12.37
CA GLU A 35 3.38 0.77 13.79
C GLU A 35 2.10 1.19 14.53
N SER A 36 1.26 2.02 13.91
CA SER A 36 -0.05 2.42 14.47
C SER A 36 -1.05 1.27 14.60
N LEU A 37 -0.78 0.11 13.98
CA LEU A 37 -1.60 -1.09 14.03
C LEU A 37 -0.88 -2.23 14.77
N ASP A 38 0.02 -1.90 15.71
CA ASP A 38 0.80 -2.87 16.47
C ASP A 38 1.62 -3.80 15.54
N TYR A 39 2.23 -3.19 14.51
CA TYR A 39 2.99 -3.86 13.47
C TYR A 39 2.21 -4.92 12.68
N LYS A 40 0.87 -4.85 12.67
CA LYS A 40 0.02 -5.66 11.78
C LYS A 40 -0.24 -4.94 10.47
N SER A 41 -0.55 -5.71 9.42
CA SER A 41 -1.09 -5.12 8.19
C SER A 41 -2.56 -4.70 8.38
N PRO A 42 -3.07 -3.73 7.61
CA PRO A 42 -4.45 -3.27 7.74
C PRO A 42 -5.43 -4.42 7.55
N THR A 43 -5.20 -5.29 6.56
CA THR A 43 -6.01 -6.48 6.34
C THR A 43 -6.03 -7.39 7.56
N ASN A 44 -4.89 -7.66 8.20
CA ASN A 44 -4.85 -8.48 9.40
C ASN A 44 -5.54 -7.82 10.60
N TYR A 45 -5.40 -6.49 10.74
CA TYR A 45 -6.01 -5.76 11.84
C TYR A 45 -7.53 -5.68 11.73
N TYR A 46 -8.06 -5.30 10.56
CA TYR A 46 -9.49 -5.06 10.37
C TYR A 46 -10.30 -6.32 10.01
N LYS A 47 -9.71 -7.34 9.38
CA LYS A 47 -10.44 -8.62 9.14
C LYS A 47 -10.73 -9.38 10.42
N ASN A 48 -9.94 -9.19 11.48
CA ASN A 48 -10.17 -9.79 12.79
C ASN A 48 -11.13 -8.96 13.68
N ALA A 49 -11.59 -7.80 13.21
CA ALA A 49 -12.48 -6.89 13.94
C ALA A 49 -13.97 -7.06 13.57
N ALA A 50 -14.31 -8.09 12.77
CA ALA A 50 -15.68 -8.39 12.31
C ALA A 50 -16.25 -9.63 13.01
#